data_AF-A0A935LE24-F1
#
_entry.id   AF-A0A935LE24-F1
#
_cell.length_a   1.000
_cell.length_b   1.000
_cell.length_c   1.000
_cell.angle_alpha   90.00
_cell.angle_beta   90.00
_cell.angle_gamma   90.00
#
_symmetry.space_group_name_H-M   'P 1'
#
loop_
_entity.id
_entity.type
_entity.pdbx_description
1 polymer ?
#
loop_
_entity_poly.entity_id
_entity_poly.type
_entity_poly.pdbx_seq_one_letter_code
_entity_poly.pdbx_strand_id
1 'polypeptide(L)'
;MTNVKQHAYTTAMGDGAWWIFATISKSKVIVAMHDRGSSIPGTLLAKPGIRDYLTGKVWWQGRADGKLISAAAAGRTSTKLPYRGKGLPEMLQFTRMSTNGELAIFSRGGFFRYSEREQIESVGRLTNPITGTLIVWMLNLSGTTS
;
A
#
# COMPACT_ATOMS: atom_id res chain seq x y z
N MET A 1 3.65 -6.37 -13.11
CA MET A 1 3.89 -6.08 -11.67
C MET A 1 5.36 -5.79 -11.44
N THR A 2 5.76 -4.51 -11.45
CA THR A 2 7.18 -4.07 -11.40
C THR A 2 7.71 -3.91 -9.97
N ASN A 3 6.83 -3.82 -8.96
CA ASN A 3 7.24 -3.67 -7.55
C ASN A 3 7.91 -4.93 -6.97
N VAL A 4 7.51 -6.12 -7.40
CA VAL A 4 7.98 -7.40 -6.82
C VAL A 4 9.43 -7.68 -7.22
N LYS A 5 9.80 -7.45 -8.49
CA LYS A 5 11.11 -7.85 -9.00
C LYS A 5 12.28 -7.03 -8.45
N GLN A 6 12.01 -5.86 -7.85
CA GLN A 6 13.07 -4.89 -7.60
C GLN A 6 13.15 -4.36 -6.15
N HIS A 7 12.30 -4.84 -5.24
CA HIS A 7 12.35 -4.49 -3.80
C HIS A 7 12.33 -5.72 -2.86
N ALA A 8 11.92 -6.90 -3.34
CA ALA A 8 11.70 -8.08 -2.50
C ALA A 8 12.89 -9.05 -2.43
N TYR A 9 13.99 -8.82 -3.16
CA TYR A 9 15.06 -9.81 -3.29
C TYR A 9 16.45 -9.20 -3.07
N THR A 10 16.88 -9.13 -1.82
CA THR A 10 18.29 -9.21 -1.44
C THR A 10 18.47 -10.52 -0.70
N THR A 11 19.09 -11.46 -1.41
CA THR A 11 19.68 -12.76 -1.03
C THR A 11 19.55 -13.26 0.43
N ALA A 12 19.12 -14.52 0.51
CA ALA A 12 19.27 -15.46 1.64
C ALA A 12 18.39 -15.22 2.88
N MET A 13 17.08 -15.46 2.76
CA MET A 13 16.24 -16.09 3.80
C MET A 13 14.82 -16.29 3.24
N GLY A 14 14.42 -17.54 3.00
CA GLY A 14 13.03 -17.99 2.79
C GLY A 14 12.24 -17.31 1.67
N ASP A 15 12.32 -17.87 0.46
CA ASP A 15 11.41 -17.72 -0.69
C ASP A 15 10.27 -16.71 -0.52
N GLY A 16 10.54 -15.43 -0.83
CA GLY A 16 10.13 -14.79 -2.08
C GLY A 16 8.68 -14.91 -2.58
N ALA A 17 7.80 -15.54 -1.82
CA ALA A 17 6.45 -15.86 -2.22
C ALA A 17 5.60 -14.59 -2.11
N TRP A 18 4.90 -14.33 -3.20
CA TRP A 18 3.84 -13.34 -3.27
C TRP A 18 2.61 -14.04 -3.82
N TRP A 19 1.45 -13.62 -3.33
CA TRP A 19 0.17 -14.16 -3.73
C TRP A 19 -0.69 -13.03 -4.28
N ILE A 20 -1.50 -13.39 -5.26
CA ILE A 20 -2.60 -12.56 -5.73
C ILE A 20 -3.88 -13.39 -5.72
N PHE A 21 -4.93 -12.82 -5.18
CA PHE A 21 -6.26 -13.38 -5.19
C PHE A 21 -7.17 -12.35 -5.83
N ALA A 22 -7.93 -12.77 -6.84
CA ALA A 22 -8.91 -11.92 -7.47
C ALA A 22 -10.26 -12.63 -7.49
N THR A 23 -11.31 -11.93 -7.09
CA THR A 23 -12.68 -12.37 -7.31
C THR A 23 -13.46 -11.27 -8.00
N ILE A 24 -14.35 -11.69 -8.89
CA ILE A 24 -15.16 -10.81 -9.72
C ILE A 24 -16.61 -11.29 -9.58
N SER A 25 -17.49 -10.38 -9.24
CA SER A 25 -18.94 -10.54 -9.33
C SER A 25 -19.49 -9.59 -10.40
N LYS A 26 -20.81 -9.63 -10.62
CA LYS A 26 -21.49 -8.74 -11.59
C LYS A 26 -21.25 -7.25 -11.32
N SER A 27 -21.00 -6.86 -10.08
CA SER A 27 -20.89 -5.46 -9.65
C SER A 27 -19.60 -5.14 -8.90
N LYS A 28 -18.70 -6.10 -8.69
CA LYS A 28 -17.52 -5.85 -7.85
C LYS A 28 -16.32 -6.66 -8.29
N VAL A 29 -15.16 -6.02 -8.29
CA VAL A 29 -13.85 -6.68 -8.37
C VAL A 29 -13.18 -6.50 -7.02
N ILE A 30 -12.64 -7.59 -6.47
CA ILE A 30 -11.78 -7.57 -5.30
C ILE A 30 -10.45 -8.18 -5.70
N VAL A 31 -9.36 -7.44 -5.52
CA VAL A 31 -7.99 -7.90 -5.72
C VAL A 31 -7.26 -7.79 -4.39
N ALA A 32 -6.75 -8.90 -3.89
CA ALA A 32 -5.84 -8.93 -2.76
C ALA A 32 -4.45 -9.36 -3.24
N MET A 33 -3.43 -8.63 -2.82
CA MET A 33 -2.02 -8.93 -3.10
C MET A 33 -1.26 -8.98 -1.80
N HIS A 34 -0.51 -10.06 -1.56
CA HIS A 34 0.34 -10.19 -0.38
C HIS A 34 1.75 -10.57 -0.79
N ASP A 35 2.75 -9.89 -0.26
CA ASP A 35 4.15 -10.30 -0.36
C ASP A 35 4.73 -10.52 1.03
N ARG A 36 5.69 -11.46 1.15
CA ARG A 36 6.52 -11.63 2.36
C ARG A 36 7.85 -10.88 2.29
N GLY A 37 8.01 -10.00 1.32
CA GLY A 37 9.26 -9.29 1.07
C GLY A 37 9.48 -8.10 2.01
N SER A 38 10.40 -7.23 1.61
CA SER A 38 10.66 -5.97 2.30
C SER A 38 9.39 -5.11 2.30
N SER A 39 8.82 -4.93 3.48
CA SER A 39 7.59 -4.18 3.70
C SER A 39 7.67 -2.72 3.23
N ILE A 40 6.53 -2.05 2.99
CA ILE A 40 6.52 -0.62 2.62
C ILE A 40 7.31 0.26 3.62
N PRO A 41 7.04 0.22 4.94
CA PRO A 41 7.87 0.96 5.90
C PRO A 41 9.36 0.59 5.86
N GLY A 42 9.69 -0.70 5.77
CA GLY A 42 11.06 -1.17 5.76
C GLY A 42 11.85 -0.66 4.55
N THR A 43 11.24 -0.69 3.36
CA THR A 43 11.87 -0.19 2.13
C THR A 43 12.06 1.33 2.14
N LEU A 44 11.16 2.09 2.76
CA LEU A 44 11.30 3.54 2.88
C LEU A 44 12.39 3.93 3.87
N LEU A 45 12.44 3.27 5.03
CA LEU A 45 13.42 3.52 6.07
C LEU A 45 14.86 3.14 5.67
N ALA A 46 15.01 2.18 4.76
CA ALA A 46 16.32 1.78 4.25
C ALA A 46 16.93 2.80 3.27
N LYS A 47 16.18 3.81 2.82
CA LYS A 47 16.67 4.81 1.87
C LYS A 47 17.44 5.93 2.57
N PRO A 48 18.67 6.26 2.12
CA PRO A 48 19.44 7.39 2.64
C PRO A 48 18.67 8.70 2.52
N GLY A 49 18.69 9.55 3.56
CA GLY A 49 18.05 10.88 3.57
C GLY A 49 16.52 10.90 3.72
N ILE A 50 15.83 9.76 3.51
CA ILE A 50 14.38 9.66 3.78
C ILE A 50 14.10 9.56 5.27
N ARG A 51 15.01 8.94 6.04
CA ARG A 51 14.90 8.91 7.49
C ARG A 51 14.77 10.33 8.02
N ASP A 52 15.66 11.24 7.65
CA ASP A 52 15.64 12.64 8.13
C ASP A 52 14.42 13.43 7.66
N TYR A 53 13.99 13.25 6.40
CA TYR A 53 12.78 13.86 5.85
C TYR A 53 11.52 13.44 6.61
N LEU A 54 11.51 12.19 7.08
CA LEU A 54 10.37 11.65 7.79
C LEU A 54 10.48 11.85 9.31
N THR A 55 11.67 11.75 9.92
CA THR A 55 11.91 11.70 11.38
C THR A 55 11.76 13.02 12.13
N GLY A 56 11.41 14.13 11.48
CA GLY A 56 11.08 15.37 12.20
C GLY A 56 9.94 15.14 13.21
N LYS A 57 10.21 15.35 14.51
CA LYS A 57 9.37 15.36 15.77
C LYS A 57 8.17 14.38 15.95
N VAL A 58 7.68 13.73 14.90
CA VAL A 58 6.39 13.03 14.80
C VAL A 58 6.54 11.52 15.03
N TRP A 59 7.78 11.02 15.06
CA TRP A 59 8.10 9.58 15.06
C TRP A 59 8.10 8.90 16.44
N TRP A 60 8.23 9.65 17.52
CA TRP A 60 8.37 9.10 18.88
C TRP A 60 7.05 8.61 19.51
N GLN A 61 5.91 8.66 18.80
CA GLN A 61 4.58 8.30 19.33
C GLN A 61 3.97 7.02 18.72
N GLY A 62 4.77 6.05 18.26
CA GLY A 62 4.27 4.70 17.97
C GLY A 62 3.26 4.53 16.82
N ARG A 63 3.09 5.55 15.97
CA ARG A 63 2.21 5.56 14.76
C ARG A 63 3.00 5.56 13.43
N ALA A 64 4.26 5.14 13.43
CA ALA A 64 5.18 5.34 12.30
C ALA A 64 4.79 4.58 11.02
N ASP A 65 4.47 3.29 11.12
CA ASP A 65 4.22 2.44 9.94
C ASP A 65 2.99 2.90 9.14
N GLY A 66 1.86 3.19 9.80
CA GLY A 66 0.67 3.69 9.11
C GLY A 66 0.92 4.99 8.33
N LYS A 67 1.67 5.93 8.92
CA LYS A 67 2.02 7.20 8.27
C LYS A 67 2.94 7.01 7.07
N LEU A 68 3.89 6.08 7.16
CA LEU A 68 4.74 5.69 6.04
C LEU A 68 3.94 5.11 4.87
N ILE A 69 2.97 4.24 5.18
CA ILE A 69 2.07 3.66 4.19
C ILE A 69 1.22 4.75 3.54
N SER A 70 0.63 5.66 4.32
CA SER A 70 -0.12 6.82 3.80
C SER A 70 0.74 7.71 2.90
N ALA A 71 1.97 8.03 3.31
CA ALA A 71 2.90 8.81 2.50
C ALA A 71 3.25 8.11 1.18
N ALA A 72 3.42 6.79 1.19
CA ALA A 72 3.65 5.99 0.00
C ALA A 72 2.42 5.97 -0.93
N ALA A 73 1.22 5.78 -0.38
CA ALA A 73 -0.04 5.81 -1.12
C ALA A 73 -0.31 7.19 -1.74
N ALA A 74 0.07 8.27 -1.06
CA ALA A 74 0.00 9.64 -1.57
C ALA A 74 1.13 9.99 -2.56
N GLY A 75 2.05 9.07 -2.86
CA GLY A 75 3.17 9.29 -3.78
C GLY A 75 4.27 10.19 -3.25
N ARG A 76 4.21 10.59 -1.97
CA ARG A 76 5.16 11.51 -1.32
C ARG A 76 6.56 10.92 -1.12
N THR A 77 6.69 9.61 -1.34
CA THR A 77 7.96 8.87 -1.24
C THR A 77 8.51 8.45 -2.60
N SER A 78 7.94 8.98 -3.69
CA SER A 78 8.39 8.70 -5.05
C SER A 78 9.78 9.28 -5.28
N THR A 79 10.75 8.40 -5.49
CA THR A 79 12.08 8.77 -6.00
C THR A 79 11.93 9.18 -7.47
N LYS A 80 12.76 10.11 -7.95
CA LYS A 80 12.83 10.61 -9.35
C LYS A 80 13.10 9.55 -10.45
N LEU A 81 12.85 8.27 -10.21
CA LEU A 81 12.94 7.20 -11.20
C LEU A 81 11.58 7.05 -11.91
N PRO A 82 11.50 7.31 -13.23
CA PRO A 82 10.23 7.47 -13.96
C PRO A 82 9.30 6.25 -13.99
N TYR A 83 9.81 5.07 -13.63
CA TYR A 83 9.13 3.76 -13.69
C TYR A 83 8.90 3.10 -12.30
N ARG A 84 9.20 3.77 -11.19
CA ARG A 84 9.00 3.25 -9.82
C ARG A 84 7.99 4.10 -9.04
N GLY A 85 7.28 3.50 -8.07
CA GLY A 85 6.53 4.24 -7.06
C GLY A 85 5.16 4.79 -7.46
N LYS A 86 4.66 4.50 -8.67
CA LYS A 86 3.34 4.97 -9.14
C LYS A 86 2.18 4.05 -8.80
N GLY A 87 2.43 2.77 -8.51
CA GLY A 87 1.37 1.78 -8.30
C GLY A 87 0.40 2.12 -7.15
N LEU A 88 0.91 2.42 -5.94
CA LEU A 88 0.01 2.77 -4.83
C LEU A 88 -0.73 4.10 -5.05
N PRO A 89 -0.06 5.17 -5.55
CA PRO A 89 -0.75 6.40 -5.96
C PRO A 89 -1.85 6.19 -7.00
N GLU A 90 -1.56 5.42 -8.05
CA GLU A 90 -2.52 5.11 -9.10
C GLU A 90 -3.69 4.30 -8.53
N MET A 91 -3.43 3.26 -7.72
CA MET A 91 -4.50 2.50 -7.06
C MET A 91 -5.39 3.40 -6.21
N LEU A 92 -4.82 4.31 -5.42
CA LEU A 92 -5.59 5.27 -4.62
C LEU A 92 -6.40 6.22 -5.51
N GLN A 93 -5.79 6.74 -6.58
CA GLN A 93 -6.47 7.62 -7.54
C GLN A 93 -7.65 6.90 -8.22
N PHE A 94 -7.45 5.68 -8.72
CA PHE A 94 -8.53 4.88 -9.30
C PHE A 94 -9.63 4.56 -8.29
N THR A 95 -9.25 4.30 -7.04
CA THR A 95 -10.23 4.06 -5.96
C THR A 95 -11.12 5.28 -5.75
N ARG A 96 -10.54 6.49 -5.75
CA ARG A 96 -11.28 7.77 -5.66
C ARG A 96 -12.22 8.03 -6.83
N MET A 97 -11.90 7.48 -8.00
CA MET A 97 -12.73 7.63 -9.20
C MET A 97 -13.82 6.55 -9.31
N SER A 98 -13.75 5.48 -8.52
CA SER A 98 -14.68 4.35 -8.58
C SER A 98 -15.74 4.50 -7.50
N THR A 99 -17.01 4.60 -7.89
CA THR A 99 -18.14 4.69 -6.93
C THR A 99 -18.11 3.52 -5.95
N ASN A 100 -18.01 3.79 -4.64
CA ASN A 100 -17.85 2.77 -3.60
C ASN A 100 -16.56 1.94 -3.73
N GLY A 101 -15.50 2.50 -4.30
CA GLY A 101 -14.16 1.93 -4.27
C GLY A 101 -13.58 1.90 -2.86
N GLU A 102 -12.83 0.86 -2.53
CA GLU A 102 -12.08 0.77 -1.28
C GLU A 102 -10.65 0.31 -1.53
N LEU A 103 -9.70 0.89 -0.79
CA LEU A 103 -8.31 0.48 -0.79
C LEU A 103 -7.85 0.33 0.65
N ALA A 104 -7.33 -0.84 1.01
CA ALA A 104 -6.69 -1.08 2.30
C ALA A 104 -5.27 -1.60 2.08
N ILE A 105 -4.32 -1.05 2.81
CA ILE A 105 -2.91 -1.44 2.77
C ILE A 105 -2.47 -1.70 4.21
N PHE A 106 -1.99 -2.91 4.45
CA PHE A 106 -1.46 -3.37 5.73
C PHE A 106 0.01 -3.69 5.54
N SER A 107 0.86 -3.24 6.46
CA SER A 107 2.29 -3.54 6.37
C SER A 107 2.97 -3.37 7.72
N ARG A 108 3.74 -4.38 8.15
CA ARG A 108 4.34 -4.44 9.49
C ARG A 108 3.29 -4.15 10.56
N GLY A 109 3.48 -3.11 11.39
CA GLY A 109 2.58 -2.76 12.47
C GLY A 109 1.54 -1.72 12.09
N GLY A 110 1.42 -1.32 10.82
CA GLY A 110 0.58 -0.20 10.39
C GLY A 110 -0.43 -0.54 9.31
N PHE A 111 -1.42 0.33 9.17
CA PHE A 111 -2.36 0.29 8.05
C PHE A 111 -2.72 1.67 7.53
N PHE A 112 -3.15 1.68 6.28
CA PHE A 112 -3.85 2.76 5.59
C PHE A 112 -5.13 2.18 4.98
N ARG A 113 -6.25 2.89 5.07
CA ARG A 113 -7.49 2.55 4.38
C ARG A 113 -8.13 3.80 3.80
N TYR A 114 -8.68 3.67 2.61
CA TYR A 114 -9.54 4.66 1.97
C TYR A 114 -10.87 4.02 1.57
N SER A 115 -11.97 4.73 1.81
CA SER A 115 -13.31 4.37 1.35
C SER A 115 -13.90 5.55 0.59
N GLU A 116 -14.21 5.36 -0.69
CA GLU A 116 -14.89 6.36 -1.51
C GLU A 116 -16.33 6.58 -1.03
N ARG A 117 -17.01 5.52 -0.59
CA ARG A 117 -18.39 5.65 -0.10
C ARG A 117 -18.48 6.57 1.12
N GLU A 118 -17.56 6.38 2.06
CA GLU A 118 -17.58 7.12 3.33
C GLU A 118 -16.79 8.44 3.25
N GLN A 119 -16.04 8.67 2.16
CA GLN A 119 -15.10 9.78 2.03
C GLN A 119 -14.09 9.86 3.19
N ILE A 120 -13.69 8.70 3.72
CA ILE A 120 -12.81 8.60 4.90
C ILE A 120 -11.48 7.96 4.50
N GLU A 121 -10.40 8.63 4.88
CA GLU A 121 -9.05 8.07 4.98
C GLU A 121 -8.76 7.73 6.45
N SER A 122 -8.29 6.51 6.70
CA SER A 122 -7.95 6.00 8.03
C SER A 122 -6.53 5.47 8.05
N VAL A 123 -5.76 5.92 9.03
CA VAL A 123 -4.38 5.48 9.27
C VAL A 123 -4.25 5.04 10.72
N GLY A 124 -3.63 3.89 10.95
CA GLY A 124 -3.52 3.37 12.32
C GLY A 124 -2.47 2.29 12.50
N ARG A 125 -2.54 1.67 13.68
CA ARG A 125 -1.68 0.57 14.09
C ARG A 125 -2.47 -0.74 14.06
N LEU A 126 -1.81 -1.81 13.65
CA LEU A 126 -2.31 -3.17 13.76
C LEU A 126 -2.06 -3.72 15.17
N THR A 127 -3.09 -4.36 15.75
CA THR A 127 -2.94 -5.10 17.01
C THR A 127 -1.97 -6.27 16.83
N ASN A 128 -2.06 -6.96 15.69
CA ASN A 128 -1.18 -8.05 15.30
C ASN A 128 -0.41 -7.65 14.02
N PRO A 129 0.89 -7.34 14.11
CA PRO A 129 1.69 -7.00 12.94
C PRO A 129 1.78 -8.14 11.92
N ILE A 130 1.92 -7.78 10.64
CA ILE A 130 2.11 -8.75 9.54
C ILE A 130 3.52 -8.70 8.96
N THR A 131 4.00 -9.81 8.42
CA THR A 131 5.20 -9.82 7.59
C THR A 131 4.87 -9.31 6.19
N GLY A 132 5.76 -8.45 5.64
CA GLY A 132 5.65 -7.88 4.31
C GLY A 132 4.50 -6.87 4.16
N THR A 133 3.76 -6.96 3.05
CA THR A 133 2.67 -6.03 2.72
C THR A 133 1.48 -6.77 2.15
N LEU A 134 0.29 -6.49 2.68
CA LEU A 134 -1.00 -6.92 2.15
C LEU A 134 -1.73 -5.70 1.62
N ILE A 135 -2.16 -5.75 0.36
CA ILE A 135 -3.00 -4.75 -0.28
C ILE A 135 -4.33 -5.43 -0.61
N VAL A 136 -5.43 -4.81 -0.23
CA VAL A 136 -6.78 -5.23 -0.60
C VAL A 136 -7.43 -4.07 -1.34
N TRP A 137 -7.84 -4.31 -2.58
CA TRP A 137 -8.40 -3.31 -3.46
C TRP A 137 -9.75 -3.78 -3.95
N MET A 138 -10.77 -2.97 -3.73
CA MET A 138 -12.14 -3.25 -4.10
C MET A 138 -12.61 -2.15 -5.04
N LEU A 139 -13.09 -2.54 -6.21
CA LEU A 139 -13.65 -1.65 -7.20
C LEU A 139 -15.07 -2.08 -7.51
N ASN A 140 -15.94 -1.10 -7.69
CA ASN A 140 -17.29 -1.35 -8.17
C ASN A 140 -17.30 -1.35 -9.69
N LEU A 141 -17.95 -2.35 -10.27
CA LEU A 141 -18.23 -2.41 -11.69
C LEU A 141 -19.60 -1.77 -11.88
N SER A 142 -19.65 -0.43 -11.95
CA SER A 142 -20.84 0.22 -12.49
C SER A 142 -20.92 -0.15 -13.97
N GLY A 143 -22.03 -0.80 -14.36
CA GLY A 143 -22.31 -1.05 -15.76
C GLY A 143 -22.26 0.28 -16.51
N THR A 144 -21.39 0.38 -17.51
CA THR A 144 -21.40 1.49 -18.46
C THR A 144 -22.64 1.32 -19.33
N THR A 145 -23.80 1.67 -18.80
CA THR A 145 -24.99 1.96 -19.60
C THR A 145 -25.11 3.47 -19.63
N SER A 146 -24.48 4.06 -20.65
CA SER A 146 -24.81 5.39 -21.18
C SER A 146 -25.50 5.18 -22.51
#